data_AF-A0A661KEQ9-F1
#
_entry.id   AF-A0A661KEQ9-F1
#
_cell.length_a   1.000
_cell.length_b   1.000
_cell.length_c   1.000
_cell.angle_alpha   90.00
_cell.angle_beta   90.00
_cell.angle_gamma   90.00
#
_symmetry.space_group_name_H-M   'P 1'
#
loop_
_entity.id
_entity.type
_entity.pdbx_description
1 polymer ?
#
loop_
_entity_poly.entity_id
_entity_poly.type
_entity_poly.pdbx_seq_one_letter_code
_entity_poly.pdbx_strand_id
1 'polypeptide(L)'
;MKKVWVKVDPWDKGLVLTALEGGADGLLLPRGGASQVKRLGRITTIAPDGDIIWGKEAVSWQVKEQEDIEKATEVPSEVILVIDPGRWKVVPWENLVAKRSRIYALVRRYEEVKAALGALEKGVEGVVVDTHDSVEVKKIINLVKREEEVLHLEAAEVLGIKPLGLGDRVCIDTCTKMKKGEGMLVGSSSAGFFLIHAENIPNPYVEPRPFRVNAGAIHSYIRVPDGKTRYLSELRWGQELLIVNVQGRTQISYVGRVKIERRPLMLVEAKIKESKIACILQNAETVRLMTPSGEPISLIDLKEGDEVLVLSEEMEGRHLGHLVQERIEEG
;
A
#
# COMPACT_ATOMS: atom_id res chain seq x y z
N MET A 1 7.49 -11.34 6.87
CA MET A 1 6.06 -11.23 6.53
C MET A 1 5.23 -11.32 7.80
N LYS A 2 4.24 -10.44 7.97
CA LYS A 2 3.38 -10.42 9.16
C LYS A 2 2.45 -11.64 9.19
N LYS A 3 2.13 -12.10 10.39
CA LYS A 3 1.25 -13.26 10.59
C LYS A 3 -0.17 -12.83 10.93
N VAL A 4 -1.17 -13.55 10.43
CA VAL A 4 -2.57 -13.34 10.80
C VAL A 4 -3.19 -14.65 11.27
N TRP A 5 -3.66 -14.65 12.51
CA TRP A 5 -4.47 -15.73 13.06
C TRP A 5 -5.91 -15.29 13.14
N VAL A 6 -6.85 -16.23 12.98
CA VAL A 6 -8.28 -15.97 13.20
C VAL A 6 -8.73 -16.78 14.41
N LYS A 7 -9.32 -16.11 15.39
CA LYS A 7 -9.91 -16.75 16.56
C LYS A 7 -11.31 -17.24 16.20
N VAL A 8 -11.53 -18.53 16.37
CA VAL A 8 -12.79 -19.23 16.16
C VAL A 8 -13.12 -20.01 17.42
N ASP A 9 -13.35 -19.26 18.49
CA ASP A 9 -13.76 -19.77 19.80
C ASP A 9 -14.95 -18.93 20.31
N PRO A 10 -16.19 -19.47 20.29
CA PRO A 10 -16.55 -20.87 20.02
C PRO A 10 -16.42 -21.28 18.54
N TRP A 11 -16.42 -22.61 18.31
CA TRP A 11 -16.28 -23.20 16.97
C TRP A 11 -17.35 -22.71 15.98
N ASP A 12 -16.90 -22.26 14.80
CA ASP A 12 -17.73 -21.86 13.67
C ASP A 12 -17.10 -22.34 12.35
N LYS A 13 -17.76 -23.29 11.68
CA LYS A 13 -17.27 -23.86 10.42
C LYS A 13 -17.20 -22.81 9.30
N GLY A 14 -18.14 -21.87 9.23
CA GLY A 14 -18.17 -20.84 8.18
C GLY A 14 -17.02 -19.85 8.33
N LEU A 15 -16.70 -19.48 9.57
CA LEU A 15 -15.56 -18.61 9.87
C LEU A 15 -14.22 -19.31 9.60
N VAL A 16 -14.12 -20.62 9.91
CA VAL A 16 -12.95 -21.45 9.54
C VAL A 16 -12.73 -21.47 8.04
N LEU A 17 -13.77 -21.73 7.24
CA LEU A 17 -13.67 -21.73 5.78
C LEU A 17 -13.26 -20.36 5.24
N THR A 18 -13.86 -19.29 5.77
CA THR A 18 -13.49 -17.91 5.42
C THR A 18 -12.02 -17.62 5.69
N ALA A 19 -11.50 -18.04 6.84
CA ALA A 19 -10.10 -17.84 7.20
C ALA A 19 -9.14 -18.68 6.33
N LEU A 20 -9.52 -19.92 5.99
CA LEU A 20 -8.77 -20.79 5.08
C LEU A 20 -8.71 -20.18 3.67
N GLU A 21 -9.86 -19.79 3.11
CA GLU A 21 -9.97 -19.14 1.80
C GLU A 21 -9.22 -17.82 1.73
N GLY A 22 -9.23 -17.05 2.82
CA GLY A 22 -8.52 -15.78 2.92
C GLY A 22 -6.99 -15.93 3.03
N GLY A 23 -6.47 -17.12 3.31
CA GLY A 23 -5.04 -17.35 3.49
C GLY A 23 -4.50 -16.98 4.87
N ALA A 24 -5.29 -17.20 5.93
CA ALA A 24 -4.81 -17.05 7.30
C ALA A 24 -3.62 -17.97 7.60
N ASP A 25 -2.70 -17.54 8.47
CA ASP A 25 -1.55 -18.36 8.88
C ASP A 25 -1.88 -19.38 9.97
N GLY A 26 -2.94 -19.12 10.74
CA GLY A 26 -3.32 -19.94 11.87
C GLY A 26 -4.75 -19.73 12.35
N LEU A 27 -5.28 -20.72 13.07
CA LEU A 27 -6.60 -20.66 13.70
C LEU A 27 -6.48 -20.87 15.20
N LEU A 28 -6.95 -19.91 15.99
CA LEU A 28 -7.10 -20.04 17.43
C LEU A 28 -8.44 -20.68 17.75
N LEU A 29 -8.43 -21.85 18.37
CA LEU A 29 -9.58 -22.75 18.47
C LEU A 29 -9.83 -23.21 19.91
N PRO A 30 -11.07 -23.59 20.25
CA PRO A 30 -11.35 -24.33 21.47
C PRO A 30 -10.70 -25.72 21.40
N ARG A 31 -10.54 -26.35 22.57
CA ARG A 31 -10.03 -27.72 22.69
C ARG A 31 -10.83 -28.68 21.81
N GLY A 32 -10.13 -29.52 21.04
CA GLY A 32 -10.75 -30.47 20.10
C GLY A 32 -10.99 -29.88 18.71
N GLY A 33 -10.99 -28.56 18.56
CA GLY A 33 -11.16 -27.87 17.27
C GLY A 33 -10.03 -28.16 16.29
N ALA A 34 -8.81 -28.41 16.77
CA ALA A 34 -7.65 -28.74 15.92
C ALA A 34 -7.91 -29.98 15.05
N SER A 35 -8.51 -31.02 15.63
CA SER A 35 -8.88 -32.25 14.90
C SER A 35 -9.93 -32.01 13.81
N GLN A 36 -10.82 -31.03 14.03
CA GLN A 36 -11.89 -30.68 13.09
C GLN A 36 -11.35 -29.87 11.91
N VAL A 37 -10.46 -28.90 12.17
CA VAL A 37 -9.79 -28.11 11.12
C VAL A 37 -8.93 -28.99 10.22
N LYS A 38 -8.20 -29.95 10.77
CA LYS A 38 -7.33 -30.85 9.99
C LYS A 38 -8.08 -31.68 8.94
N ARG A 39 -9.42 -31.81 9.06
CA ARG A 39 -10.29 -32.42 8.04
C ARG A 39 -10.74 -31.44 6.94
N LEU A 40 -10.65 -30.15 7.18
CA LEU A 40 -11.10 -29.08 6.28
C LEU A 40 -9.95 -28.46 5.48
N GLY A 41 -8.74 -28.42 6.03
CA GLY A 41 -7.58 -27.85 5.35
C GLY A 41 -6.29 -27.98 6.16
N ARG A 42 -5.16 -27.68 5.52
CA ARG A 42 -3.84 -27.64 6.15
C ARG A 42 -3.53 -26.22 6.59
N ILE A 43 -3.62 -25.96 7.89
CA ILE A 43 -3.31 -24.67 8.52
C ILE A 43 -2.78 -24.91 9.93
N THR A 44 -1.97 -23.99 10.45
CA THR A 44 -1.47 -24.06 11.83
C THR A 44 -2.63 -23.95 12.81
N THR A 45 -2.76 -24.90 13.73
CA THR A 45 -3.79 -24.89 14.77
C THR A 45 -3.22 -24.37 16.09
N ILE A 46 -3.86 -23.37 16.68
CA ILE A 46 -3.53 -22.79 17.99
C ILE A 46 -4.64 -23.18 18.94
N ALA A 47 -4.38 -24.17 19.80
CA ALA A 47 -5.36 -24.72 20.72
C ALA A 47 -4.64 -25.44 21.87
N PRO A 48 -5.32 -25.81 22.97
CA PRO A 48 -4.71 -26.65 24.00
C PRO A 48 -4.19 -28.00 23.47
N ASP A 49 -4.74 -28.48 22.35
CA ASP A 49 -4.38 -29.70 21.62
C ASP A 49 -3.92 -29.42 20.17
N GLY A 50 -3.51 -28.18 19.89
CA GLY A 50 -3.09 -27.72 18.56
C GLY A 50 -1.60 -27.93 18.26
N ASP A 51 -1.17 -27.48 17.09
CA ASP A 51 0.25 -27.46 16.69
C ASP A 51 1.06 -26.42 17.48
N ILE A 52 0.41 -25.32 17.90
CA ILE A 52 0.90 -24.39 18.93
C ILE A 52 -0.01 -24.53 20.15
N ILE A 53 0.58 -24.88 21.30
CA ILE A 53 -0.18 -25.13 22.52
C ILE A 53 -0.61 -23.80 23.16
N TRP A 54 -1.90 -23.47 23.05
CA TRP A 54 -2.49 -22.31 23.72
C TRP A 54 -2.45 -22.46 25.24
N GLY A 55 -1.96 -21.43 25.93
CA GLY A 55 -1.69 -21.45 27.37
C GLY A 55 -0.26 -21.87 27.74
N LYS A 56 0.57 -22.29 26.77
CA LYS A 56 1.98 -22.65 27.00
C LYS A 56 2.92 -21.97 26.02
N GLU A 57 2.73 -22.19 24.71
CA GLU A 57 3.57 -21.63 23.65
C GLU A 57 3.03 -20.32 23.08
N ALA A 58 1.72 -20.10 23.23
CA ALA A 58 1.07 -18.83 22.99
C ALA A 58 0.11 -18.52 24.13
N VAL A 59 0.12 -17.29 24.64
CA VAL A 59 -0.71 -16.86 25.77
C VAL A 59 -1.36 -15.52 25.48
N SER A 60 -2.58 -15.31 26.00
CA SER A 60 -3.24 -14.00 25.96
C SER A 60 -2.90 -13.19 27.19
N TRP A 61 -2.69 -11.89 27.00
CA TRP A 61 -2.49 -10.94 28.08
C TRP A 61 -3.39 -9.73 27.88
N GLN A 62 -4.29 -9.50 28.84
CA GLN A 62 -5.21 -8.40 28.77
C GLN A 62 -4.58 -7.15 29.39
N VAL A 63 -4.60 -6.04 28.66
CA VAL A 63 -4.10 -4.75 29.15
C VAL A 63 -5.30 -3.94 29.69
N LYS A 64 -5.25 -3.61 30.98
CA LYS A 64 -6.25 -2.76 31.65
C LYS A 64 -5.64 -1.43 32.05
N GLU A 65 -4.35 -1.43 32.40
CA GLU A 65 -3.58 -0.25 32.80
C GLU A 65 -2.12 -0.32 32.33
N GLN A 66 -1.36 0.75 32.57
CA GLN A 66 0.04 0.86 32.14
C GLN A 66 0.95 -0.20 32.79
N GLU A 67 0.69 -0.58 34.04
CA GLU A 67 1.49 -1.58 34.77
C GLU A 67 1.39 -2.98 34.14
N ASP A 68 0.25 -3.31 33.52
CA ASP A 68 0.07 -4.58 32.80
C ASP A 68 1.04 -4.72 31.62
N ILE A 69 1.48 -3.60 31.05
CA ILE A 69 2.41 -3.58 29.92
C ILE A 69 3.82 -3.95 30.37
N GLU A 70 4.22 -3.54 31.57
CA GLU A 70 5.51 -3.92 32.14
C GLU A 70 5.51 -5.41 32.50
N LYS A 71 4.46 -5.88 33.17
CA LYS A 71 4.28 -7.30 33.49
C LYS A 71 4.21 -8.20 32.25
N ALA A 72 3.59 -7.73 31.16
CA ALA A 72 3.57 -8.43 29.88
C ALA A 72 4.97 -8.72 29.31
N THR A 73 5.97 -7.90 29.66
CA THR A 73 7.36 -8.09 29.20
C THR A 73 8.14 -9.14 30.00
N GLU A 74 7.63 -9.57 31.15
CA GLU A 74 8.21 -10.66 31.96
C GLU A 74 7.90 -12.05 31.39
N VAL A 75 6.91 -12.15 30.51
CA VAL A 75 6.59 -13.41 29.81
C VAL A 75 7.80 -13.84 28.96
N PRO A 76 8.22 -15.12 29.01
CA PRO A 76 9.40 -15.59 28.30
C PRO A 76 9.37 -15.27 26.81
N SER A 77 10.51 -14.87 26.25
CA SER A 77 10.63 -14.36 24.88
C SER A 77 10.34 -15.39 23.78
N GLU A 78 10.41 -16.69 24.11
CA GLU A 78 10.04 -17.81 23.26
C GLU A 78 8.52 -18.00 23.11
N VAL A 79 7.73 -17.47 24.07
CA VAL A 79 6.27 -17.57 24.09
C VAL A 79 5.68 -16.46 23.23
N ILE A 80 4.72 -16.81 22.35
CA ILE A 80 3.95 -15.82 21.58
C ILE A 80 2.97 -15.13 22.52
N LEU A 81 3.09 -13.81 22.66
CA LEU A 81 2.18 -13.02 23.50
C LEU A 81 1.12 -12.34 22.64
N VAL A 82 -0.13 -12.73 22.85
CA VAL A 82 -1.30 -12.10 22.25
C VAL A 82 -1.81 -11.03 23.20
N ILE A 83 -1.62 -9.76 22.84
CA ILE A 83 -2.08 -8.63 23.64
C ILE A 83 -3.54 -8.35 23.32
N ASP A 84 -4.42 -8.50 24.31
CA ASP A 84 -5.82 -8.07 24.24
C ASP A 84 -5.98 -6.67 24.85
N PRO A 85 -6.29 -5.64 24.04
CA PRO A 85 -6.52 -4.29 24.55
C PRO A 85 -7.74 -4.20 25.49
N GLY A 86 -8.62 -5.20 25.51
CA GLY A 86 -9.83 -5.17 26.33
C GLY A 86 -10.67 -3.91 26.08
N ARG A 87 -10.93 -3.13 27.14
CA ARG A 87 -11.61 -1.82 27.04
C ARG A 87 -10.63 -0.64 26.89
N TRP A 88 -9.33 -0.88 27.05
CA TRP A 88 -8.29 0.13 26.95
C TRP A 88 -7.97 0.40 25.48
N LYS A 89 -8.54 1.47 24.92
CA LYS A 89 -8.53 1.70 23.46
C LYS A 89 -7.17 2.09 22.88
N VAL A 90 -6.19 2.49 23.69
CA VAL A 90 -4.89 2.99 23.22
C VAL A 90 -3.76 2.22 23.86
N VAL A 91 -3.41 1.07 23.27
CA VAL A 91 -2.23 0.30 23.68
C VAL A 91 -0.96 0.98 23.12
N PRO A 92 0.03 1.33 23.96
CA PRO A 92 1.29 1.87 23.49
C PRO A 92 2.17 0.74 22.93
N TRP A 93 1.82 0.29 21.72
CA TRP A 93 2.47 -0.81 21.00
C TRP A 93 3.99 -0.63 20.90
N GLU A 94 4.44 0.63 20.75
CA GLU A 94 5.85 1.02 20.67
C GLU A 94 6.66 0.52 21.87
N ASN A 95 6.11 0.65 23.08
CA ASN A 95 6.78 0.22 24.32
C ASN A 95 6.91 -1.30 24.40
N LEU A 96 5.91 -2.03 23.89
CA LEU A 96 5.91 -3.49 23.90
C LEU A 96 6.92 -4.05 22.91
N VAL A 97 6.87 -3.59 21.65
CA VAL A 97 7.74 -4.09 20.57
C VAL A 97 9.20 -3.66 20.73
N ALA A 98 9.48 -2.59 21.50
CA ALA A 98 10.84 -2.20 21.86
C ALA A 98 11.47 -3.14 22.90
N LYS A 99 10.66 -3.74 23.79
CA LYS A 99 11.14 -4.55 24.91
C LYS A 99 11.20 -6.06 24.61
N ARG A 100 10.38 -6.55 23.67
CA ARG A 100 10.36 -7.97 23.30
C ARG A 100 9.89 -8.22 21.87
N SER A 101 10.18 -9.42 21.39
CA SER A 101 9.65 -9.99 20.14
C SER A 101 8.43 -10.90 20.40
N ARG A 102 7.91 -11.49 19.33
CA ARG A 102 6.80 -12.44 19.26
C ARG A 102 5.50 -11.91 19.85
N ILE A 103 5.24 -10.62 19.64
CA ILE A 103 3.99 -9.97 20.04
C ILE A 103 2.98 -10.04 18.90
N TYR A 104 1.77 -10.45 19.24
CA TYR A 104 0.61 -10.41 18.37
C TYR A 104 -0.44 -9.50 18.99
N ALA A 105 -1.09 -8.66 18.18
CA ALA A 105 -2.18 -7.82 18.64
C ALA A 105 -3.53 -8.52 18.41
N LEU A 106 -4.34 -8.65 19.46
CA LEU A 106 -5.74 -9.07 19.28
C LEU A 106 -6.56 -7.86 18.79
N VAL A 107 -7.21 -8.03 17.64
CA VAL A 107 -7.93 -6.97 16.92
C VAL A 107 -9.33 -7.46 16.58
N ARG A 108 -10.30 -6.54 16.60
CA ARG A 108 -11.71 -6.87 16.32
C ARG A 108 -12.22 -6.21 15.04
N ARG A 109 -11.51 -5.19 14.55
CA ARG A 109 -11.87 -4.39 13.39
C ARG A 109 -10.64 -3.99 12.58
N TYR A 110 -10.86 -3.68 11.31
CA TYR A 110 -9.84 -3.27 10.35
C TYR A 110 -8.99 -2.08 10.81
N GLU A 111 -9.58 -1.08 11.47
CA GLU A 111 -8.87 0.11 11.90
C GLU A 111 -7.82 -0.18 12.98
N GLU A 112 -8.05 -1.20 13.81
CA GLU A 112 -7.16 -1.60 14.91
C GLU A 112 -5.88 -2.27 14.38
N VAL A 113 -5.97 -2.92 13.22
CA VAL A 113 -4.83 -3.57 12.55
C VAL A 113 -3.79 -2.55 12.12
N LYS A 114 -4.22 -1.43 11.53
CA LYS A 114 -3.31 -0.37 11.06
C LYS A 114 -2.48 0.21 12.20
N ALA A 115 -3.09 0.43 13.37
CA ALA A 115 -2.40 0.92 14.56
C ALA A 115 -1.37 -0.10 15.10
N ALA A 116 -1.74 -1.39 15.16
CA ALA A 116 -0.86 -2.43 15.67
C ALA A 116 0.33 -2.74 14.73
N LEU A 117 0.09 -2.80 13.41
CA LEU A 117 1.13 -3.06 12.41
C LEU A 117 2.03 -1.84 12.16
N GLY A 118 1.57 -0.62 12.39
CA GLY A 118 2.32 0.62 12.11
C GLY A 118 3.27 1.09 13.21
N ALA A 119 3.23 0.49 14.41
CA ALA A 119 4.02 0.95 15.56
C ALA A 119 5.55 0.84 15.34
N LEU A 120 6.30 1.92 15.55
CA LEU A 120 7.79 2.00 15.42
C LEU A 120 8.37 1.47 14.08
N GLU A 121 7.67 1.62 12.96
CA GLU A 121 8.08 1.15 11.61
C GLU A 121 8.26 -0.38 11.46
N LYS A 122 8.46 -1.12 12.56
CA LYS A 122 8.52 -2.57 12.61
C LYS A 122 7.15 -3.20 12.87
N GLY A 123 6.32 -2.64 13.73
CA GLY A 123 5.00 -3.18 14.13
C GLY A 123 5.06 -4.50 14.90
N VAL A 124 3.92 -4.94 15.44
CA VAL A 124 3.77 -6.29 16.01
C VAL A 124 4.04 -7.38 14.96
N GLU A 125 4.49 -8.57 15.35
CA GLU A 125 4.84 -9.65 14.39
C GLU A 125 3.61 -10.28 13.72
N GLY A 126 2.44 -10.16 14.35
CA GLY A 126 1.19 -10.58 13.76
C GLY A 126 -0.03 -10.02 14.48
N VAL A 127 -1.21 -10.40 13.99
CA VAL A 127 -2.49 -10.07 14.61
C VAL A 127 -3.34 -11.31 14.82
N VAL A 128 -4.19 -11.29 15.84
CA VAL A 128 -5.23 -12.30 16.10
C VAL A 128 -6.58 -11.63 15.92
N VAL A 129 -7.34 -12.05 14.92
CA VAL A 129 -8.64 -11.48 14.58
C VAL A 129 -9.73 -12.13 15.43
N ASP A 130 -10.40 -11.34 16.26
CA ASP A 130 -11.45 -11.76 17.20
C ASP A 130 -12.80 -11.12 16.80
N THR A 131 -13.38 -11.61 15.70
CA THR A 131 -14.71 -11.19 15.21
C THR A 131 -15.42 -12.36 14.51
N HIS A 132 -16.74 -12.38 14.60
CA HIS A 132 -17.58 -13.34 13.88
C HIS A 132 -18.02 -12.84 12.49
N ASP A 133 -17.66 -11.60 12.13
CA ASP A 133 -17.95 -11.04 10.81
C ASP A 133 -16.95 -11.54 9.76
N SER A 134 -17.41 -12.44 8.89
CA SER A 134 -16.60 -13.01 7.81
C SER A 134 -16.11 -11.96 6.80
N VAL A 135 -16.86 -10.88 6.56
CA VAL A 135 -16.45 -9.80 5.66
C VAL A 135 -15.27 -9.05 6.28
N GLU A 136 -15.34 -8.76 7.57
CA GLU A 136 -14.28 -8.08 8.31
C GLU A 136 -13.01 -8.95 8.40
N VAL A 137 -13.15 -10.25 8.65
CA VAL A 137 -12.03 -11.21 8.62
C VAL A 137 -11.31 -11.16 7.27
N LYS A 138 -12.04 -11.23 6.14
CA LYS A 138 -11.43 -11.16 4.79
C LYS A 138 -10.67 -9.84 4.58
N LYS A 139 -11.24 -8.70 4.98
CA LYS A 139 -10.56 -7.40 4.87
C LYS A 139 -9.25 -7.36 5.67
N ILE A 140 -9.27 -7.86 6.91
CA ILE A 140 -8.09 -7.85 7.78
C ILE A 140 -7.01 -8.79 7.24
N ILE A 141 -7.37 -10.00 6.82
CA ILE A 141 -6.39 -10.93 6.24
C ILE A 141 -5.74 -10.29 5.00
N ASN A 142 -6.54 -9.73 4.09
CA ASN A 142 -6.02 -9.05 2.90
C ASN A 142 -5.07 -7.89 3.25
N LEU A 143 -5.35 -7.12 4.30
CA LEU A 143 -4.47 -6.05 4.76
C LEU A 143 -3.13 -6.58 5.30
N VAL A 144 -3.17 -7.61 6.16
CA VAL A 144 -1.95 -8.17 6.79
C VAL A 144 -1.09 -8.92 5.78
N LYS A 145 -1.76 -9.58 4.82
CA LYS A 145 -1.15 -10.38 3.76
C LYS A 145 -0.79 -9.58 2.52
N ARG A 146 -1.10 -8.28 2.49
CA ARG A 146 -0.73 -7.41 1.38
C ARG A 146 0.78 -7.41 1.26
N GLU A 147 1.30 -8.13 0.28
CA GLU A 147 2.70 -7.99 -0.12
C GLU A 147 2.88 -6.58 -0.70
N GLU A 148 4.04 -5.99 -0.47
CA GLU A 148 4.40 -4.75 -1.16
C GLU A 148 4.37 -5.06 -2.66
N GLU A 149 3.45 -4.42 -3.38
CA GLU A 149 3.37 -4.53 -4.83
C GLU A 149 4.73 -4.09 -5.41
N VAL A 150 5.36 -4.94 -6.22
CA VAL A 150 6.58 -4.57 -6.96
C VAL A 150 6.20 -4.51 -8.43
N LEU A 151 6.23 -3.30 -8.96
CA LEU A 151 5.87 -3.01 -10.35
C LEU A 151 7.07 -3.24 -11.27
N HIS A 152 6.83 -3.79 -12.45
CA HIS A 152 7.87 -3.88 -13.48
C HIS A 152 7.88 -2.59 -14.29
N LEU A 153 8.84 -1.71 -13.99
CA LEU A 153 9.05 -0.49 -14.76
C LEU A 153 9.93 -0.78 -15.98
N GLU A 154 9.61 -0.13 -17.08
CA GLU A 154 10.30 -0.26 -18.37
C GLU A 154 10.84 1.11 -18.82
N ALA A 155 11.89 1.09 -19.63
CA ALA A 155 12.39 2.28 -20.30
C ALA A 155 11.54 2.58 -21.54
N ALA A 156 11.13 3.84 -21.71
CA ALA A 156 10.47 4.34 -22.90
C ALA A 156 11.27 5.49 -23.51
N GLU A 157 11.44 5.44 -24.83
CA GLU A 157 12.14 6.48 -25.60
C GLU A 157 11.19 7.65 -25.85
N VAL A 158 11.59 8.85 -25.47
CA VAL A 158 10.83 10.08 -25.76
C VAL A 158 10.82 10.33 -27.25
N LEU A 159 9.62 10.34 -27.85
CA LEU A 159 9.40 10.57 -29.28
C LEU A 159 9.22 12.04 -29.62
N GLY A 160 8.68 12.82 -28.69
CA GLY A 160 8.28 14.18 -28.97
C GLY A 160 7.88 14.94 -27.72
N ILE A 161 8.21 16.23 -27.71
CA ILE A 161 7.89 17.16 -26.64
C ILE A 161 7.29 18.42 -27.27
N LYS A 162 6.02 18.69 -26.97
CA LYS A 162 5.27 19.76 -27.62
C LYS A 162 4.69 20.73 -26.58
N PRO A 163 5.09 22.02 -26.60
CA PRO A 163 4.44 23.04 -25.80
C PRO A 163 2.95 23.13 -26.14
N LEU A 164 2.13 23.22 -25.09
CA LEU A 164 0.70 23.47 -25.18
C LEU A 164 0.36 24.84 -24.58
N GLY A 165 -0.92 25.21 -24.62
CA GLY A 165 -1.42 26.43 -24.00
C GLY A 165 -1.59 26.31 -22.48
N LEU A 166 -2.32 27.29 -21.92
CA LEU A 166 -2.75 27.24 -20.52
C LEU A 166 -3.82 26.17 -20.33
N GLY A 167 -3.68 25.34 -19.30
CA GLY A 167 -4.68 24.36 -18.90
C GLY A 167 -4.60 24.02 -17.42
N ASP A 168 -5.60 23.28 -16.93
CA ASP A 168 -5.69 22.87 -15.54
C ASP A 168 -4.77 21.67 -15.26
N ARG A 169 -3.80 21.88 -14.36
CA ARG A 169 -2.92 20.83 -13.85
C ARG A 169 -3.29 20.48 -12.42
N VAL A 170 -2.83 19.32 -11.97
CA VAL A 170 -2.96 18.82 -10.61
C VAL A 170 -1.58 18.64 -10.01
N CYS A 171 -1.35 19.19 -8.80
CA CYS A 171 -0.33 18.65 -7.89
C CYS A 171 -0.97 17.99 -6.68
N ILE A 172 -0.35 16.90 -6.26
CA ILE A 172 -0.77 16.08 -5.14
C ILE A 172 0.23 16.30 -4.01
N ASP A 173 -0.27 16.71 -2.85
CA ASP A 173 0.47 16.66 -1.59
C ASP A 173 0.06 15.41 -0.83
N THR A 174 1.06 14.62 -0.43
CA THR A 174 0.88 13.38 0.32
C THR A 174 1.11 13.58 1.82
N CYS A 175 0.73 12.58 2.61
CA CYS A 175 1.04 12.50 4.03
C CYS A 175 2.41 11.85 4.31
N THR A 176 3.28 11.72 3.30
CA THR A 176 4.57 11.01 3.40
C THR A 176 5.67 11.82 2.71
N LYS A 177 6.87 11.90 3.30
CA LYS A 177 8.02 12.46 2.60
C LYS A 177 8.63 11.40 1.67
N MET A 178 8.63 11.68 0.38
CA MET A 178 9.29 10.90 -0.67
C MET A 178 10.78 11.23 -0.74
N LYS A 179 11.58 10.19 -0.97
CA LYS A 179 13.04 10.23 -1.19
C LYS A 179 13.35 10.49 -2.67
N LYS A 180 14.62 10.77 -2.97
CA LYS A 180 15.09 10.87 -4.36
C LYS A 180 14.80 9.54 -5.08
N GLY A 181 14.26 9.61 -6.28
CA GLY A 181 13.86 8.45 -7.07
C GLY A 181 12.47 7.90 -6.75
N GLU A 182 11.71 8.56 -5.86
CA GLU A 182 10.33 8.21 -5.58
C GLU A 182 9.37 9.23 -6.24
N GLY A 183 8.21 8.73 -6.66
CA GLY A 183 7.23 9.50 -7.39
C GLY A 183 5.88 8.80 -7.51
N MET A 184 5.11 9.22 -8.51
CA MET A 184 3.81 8.64 -8.84
C MET A 184 3.73 8.32 -10.32
N LEU A 185 2.99 7.26 -10.65
CA LEU A 185 2.76 6.82 -12.02
C LEU A 185 1.52 7.53 -12.60
N VAL A 186 1.73 8.37 -13.62
CA VAL A 186 0.70 9.22 -14.23
C VAL A 186 0.77 9.17 -15.75
N GLY A 187 -0.38 9.06 -16.43
CA GLY A 187 -0.44 9.01 -17.89
C GLY A 187 -1.76 9.54 -18.45
N SER A 188 -1.79 9.88 -19.73
CA SER A 188 -3.01 10.29 -20.42
C SER A 188 -3.92 9.10 -20.80
N SER A 189 -3.44 7.87 -20.69
CA SER A 189 -4.20 6.63 -20.86
C SER A 189 -4.05 5.73 -19.64
N SER A 190 -5.05 4.87 -19.43
CA SER A 190 -5.00 3.84 -18.39
C SER A 190 -3.99 2.71 -18.66
N ALA A 191 -3.39 2.67 -19.85
CA ALA A 191 -2.46 1.62 -20.29
C ALA A 191 -0.97 1.98 -20.14
N GLY A 192 -0.66 3.26 -19.91
CA GLY A 192 0.71 3.77 -19.96
C GLY A 192 0.92 4.93 -19.01
N PHE A 193 1.79 4.73 -18.02
CA PHE A 193 2.06 5.70 -16.97
C PHE A 193 3.54 6.06 -16.91
N PHE A 194 3.84 7.35 -16.81
CA PHE A 194 5.19 7.86 -16.59
C PHE A 194 5.47 7.99 -15.10
N LEU A 195 6.68 7.65 -14.66
CA LEU A 195 7.09 7.88 -13.28
C LEU A 195 7.47 9.35 -13.07
N ILE A 196 6.50 10.13 -12.57
CA ILE A 196 6.66 11.54 -12.25
C ILE A 196 7.26 11.67 -10.86
N HIS A 197 8.46 12.24 -10.80
CA HIS A 197 9.26 12.33 -9.59
C HIS A 197 8.72 13.38 -8.62
N ALA A 198 8.93 13.16 -7.32
CA ALA A 198 8.63 14.13 -6.27
C ALA A 198 9.41 15.45 -6.45
N GLU A 199 8.84 16.55 -5.95
CA GLU A 199 9.47 17.88 -5.96
C GLU A 199 10.54 17.98 -4.86
N ASN A 200 11.47 17.02 -4.76
CA ASN A 200 12.48 16.94 -3.71
C ASN A 200 13.92 17.20 -4.18
N ILE A 201 14.10 17.62 -5.44
CA ILE A 201 15.39 18.10 -5.94
C ILE A 201 15.52 19.60 -5.66
N PRO A 202 16.53 20.02 -4.88
CA PRO A 202 16.80 21.43 -4.66
C PRO A 202 17.01 22.15 -5.99
N ASN A 203 16.45 23.35 -6.13
CA ASN A 203 16.78 24.25 -7.22
C ASN A 203 16.94 25.69 -6.69
N PRO A 204 17.62 26.58 -7.43
CA PRO A 204 17.91 27.93 -6.93
C PRO A 204 16.70 28.82 -6.68
N TYR A 205 15.52 28.46 -7.18
CA TYR A 205 14.34 29.31 -7.23
C TYR A 205 13.25 28.90 -6.23
N VAL A 206 13.21 27.62 -5.85
CA VAL A 206 12.13 27.03 -5.05
C VAL A 206 12.68 25.96 -4.11
N GLU A 207 12.35 26.09 -2.83
CA GLU A 207 12.62 25.05 -1.82
C GLU A 207 11.88 23.74 -2.13
N PRO A 208 12.54 22.58 -1.99
CA PRO A 208 11.95 21.29 -2.26
C PRO A 208 10.77 20.99 -1.32
N ARG A 209 9.75 20.34 -1.87
CA ARG A 209 8.58 19.84 -1.17
C ARG A 209 8.53 18.32 -1.32
N PRO A 210 9.22 17.57 -0.45
CA PRO A 210 9.36 16.12 -0.60
C PRO A 210 8.06 15.34 -0.43
N PHE A 211 6.96 15.97 -0.07
CA PHE A 211 5.64 15.36 -0.01
C PHE A 211 4.79 15.64 -1.26
N ARG A 212 5.30 16.39 -2.26
CA ARG A 212 4.55 16.86 -3.43
C ARG A 212 5.00 16.17 -4.72
N VAL A 213 4.02 15.84 -5.57
CA VAL A 213 4.25 15.52 -7.00
C VAL A 213 3.45 16.49 -7.88
N ASN A 214 4.11 17.05 -8.89
CA ASN A 214 3.47 17.83 -9.95
C ASN A 214 2.90 16.87 -11.02
N ALA A 215 1.81 16.21 -10.66
CA ALA A 215 1.33 14.98 -11.29
C ALA A 215 1.04 15.06 -12.79
N GLY A 216 0.24 16.04 -13.24
CA GLY A 216 -0.13 16.16 -14.66
C GLY A 216 -1.40 16.98 -14.88
N ALA A 217 -1.96 16.90 -16.09
CA ALA A 217 -3.20 17.57 -16.45
C ALA A 217 -4.42 16.90 -15.77
N ILE A 218 -5.50 17.66 -15.60
CA ILE A 218 -6.70 17.21 -14.87
C ILE A 218 -7.33 15.89 -15.37
N HIS A 219 -7.20 15.58 -16.66
CA HIS A 219 -7.73 14.37 -17.29
C HIS A 219 -6.81 13.15 -17.13
N SER A 220 -5.57 13.31 -16.69
CA SER A 220 -4.62 12.20 -16.63
C SER A 220 -5.06 11.17 -15.58
N TYR A 221 -4.76 9.91 -15.86
CA TYR A 221 -4.90 8.81 -14.92
C TYR A 221 -3.70 8.74 -13.99
N ILE A 222 -3.94 8.34 -12.75
CA ILE A 222 -2.93 7.95 -11.77
C ILE A 222 -3.11 6.49 -11.39
N ARG A 223 -2.00 5.75 -11.28
CA ARG A 223 -2.00 4.39 -10.73
C ARG A 223 -2.08 4.44 -9.21
N VAL A 224 -3.15 3.87 -8.65
CA VAL A 224 -3.39 3.73 -7.21
C VAL A 224 -3.24 2.27 -6.80
N PRO A 225 -3.25 1.93 -5.50
CA PRO A 225 -3.03 0.55 -5.07
C PRO A 225 -4.07 -0.47 -5.64
N ASP A 226 -3.72 -1.75 -5.64
CA ASP A 226 -4.55 -2.89 -6.10
C ASP A 226 -4.84 -2.94 -7.61
N GLY A 227 -3.92 -2.53 -8.48
CA GLY A 227 -4.22 -2.61 -9.91
C GLY A 227 -5.27 -1.61 -10.36
N LYS A 228 -5.49 -0.51 -9.65
CA LYS A 228 -6.58 0.43 -9.96
C LYS A 228 -6.04 1.75 -10.49
N THR A 229 -6.86 2.41 -11.29
CA THR A 229 -6.58 3.73 -11.83
C THR A 229 -7.67 4.71 -11.39
N ARG A 230 -7.34 5.99 -11.33
CA ARG A 230 -8.30 7.08 -11.08
C ARG A 230 -7.92 8.28 -11.93
N TYR A 231 -8.89 9.11 -12.29
CA TYR A 231 -8.58 10.43 -12.81
C TYR A 231 -7.99 11.33 -11.71
N LEU A 232 -7.00 12.15 -12.07
CA LEU A 232 -6.42 13.13 -11.14
C LEU A 232 -7.48 14.11 -10.60
N SER A 233 -8.50 14.42 -11.40
CA SER A 233 -9.65 15.26 -11.02
C SER A 233 -10.56 14.66 -9.93
N GLU A 234 -10.54 13.34 -9.78
CA GLU A 234 -11.41 12.60 -8.86
C GLU A 234 -10.78 12.36 -7.50
N LEU A 235 -9.49 12.65 -7.35
CA LEU A 235 -8.79 12.48 -6.08
C LEU A 235 -9.39 13.37 -4.98
N ARG A 236 -9.53 12.80 -3.79
CA ARG A 236 -10.04 13.46 -2.58
C ARG A 236 -9.13 13.18 -1.40
N TRP A 237 -9.19 14.03 -0.38
CA TRP A 237 -8.42 13.87 0.86
C TRP A 237 -8.63 12.47 1.48
N GLY A 238 -7.56 11.93 2.07
CA GLY A 238 -7.58 10.64 2.76
C GLY A 238 -7.67 9.41 1.85
N GLN A 239 -7.76 9.57 0.52
CA GLN A 239 -7.69 8.44 -0.40
C GLN A 239 -6.27 7.88 -0.46
N GLU A 240 -6.15 6.56 -0.65
CA GLU A 240 -4.87 5.87 -0.81
C GLU A 240 -4.22 6.21 -2.16
N LEU A 241 -2.90 6.40 -2.13
CA LEU A 241 -2.03 6.63 -3.28
C LEU A 241 -0.90 5.62 -3.25
N LEU A 242 -0.31 5.38 -4.42
CA LEU A 242 0.86 4.53 -4.58
C LEU A 242 2.08 5.40 -4.86
N ILE A 243 3.02 5.46 -3.92
CA ILE A 243 4.37 5.96 -4.16
C ILE A 243 5.17 4.84 -4.78
N VAL A 244 5.91 5.12 -5.85
CA VAL A 244 6.71 4.13 -6.59
C VAL A 244 8.14 4.63 -6.68
N ASN A 245 9.11 3.76 -6.44
CA ASN A 245 10.52 4.06 -6.64
C ASN A 245 11.04 3.55 -8.00
N VAL A 246 12.26 3.92 -8.38
CA VAL A 246 12.86 3.52 -9.66
C VAL A 246 13.09 2.01 -9.83
N GLN A 247 13.09 1.24 -8.74
CA GLN A 247 13.12 -0.23 -8.78
C GLN A 247 11.72 -0.86 -8.81
N GLY A 248 10.67 -0.05 -8.90
CA GLY A 248 9.28 -0.48 -8.91
C GLY A 248 8.71 -0.88 -7.55
N ARG A 249 9.48 -0.73 -6.45
CA ARG A 249 8.94 -0.96 -5.10
C ARG A 249 7.92 0.10 -4.77
N THR A 250 6.84 -0.32 -4.13
CA THR A 250 5.72 0.56 -3.83
C THR A 250 5.55 0.80 -2.33
N GLN A 251 4.98 1.96 -2.00
CA GLN A 251 4.56 2.31 -0.65
C GLN A 251 3.19 2.99 -0.72
N ILE A 252 2.29 2.62 0.20
CA ILE A 252 1.00 3.31 0.33
C ILE A 252 1.23 4.64 1.06
N SER A 253 0.68 5.70 0.47
CA SER A 253 0.51 6.99 1.14
C SER A 253 -0.95 7.44 1.00
N TYR A 254 -1.27 8.61 1.54
CA TYR A 254 -2.61 9.18 1.52
C TYR A 254 -2.58 10.58 0.93
N VAL A 255 -3.66 10.94 0.22
CA VAL A 255 -3.87 12.31 -0.27
C VAL A 255 -4.04 13.25 0.93
N GLY A 256 -3.09 14.15 1.12
CA GLY A 256 -3.20 15.26 2.06
C GLY A 256 -3.94 16.45 1.43
N ARG A 257 -3.55 16.83 0.20
CA ARG A 257 -4.19 17.91 -0.56
C ARG A 257 -4.07 17.68 -2.06
N VAL A 258 -5.13 18.01 -2.79
CA VAL A 258 -5.13 18.10 -4.27
C VAL A 258 -5.21 19.57 -4.64
N LYS A 259 -4.24 20.08 -5.40
CA LYS A 259 -4.21 21.47 -5.85
C LYS A 259 -4.37 21.51 -7.37
N ILE A 260 -5.46 22.14 -7.82
CA ILE A 260 -5.75 22.36 -9.23
C ILE A 260 -5.46 23.83 -9.57
N GLU A 261 -4.65 24.09 -10.58
CA GLU A 261 -4.33 25.44 -11.02
C GLU A 261 -4.05 25.49 -12.53
N ARG A 262 -4.27 26.66 -13.14
CA ARG A 262 -3.95 26.90 -14.55
C ARG A 262 -2.49 27.23 -14.76
N ARG A 263 -1.81 26.47 -15.61
CA ARG A 263 -0.39 26.66 -15.97
C ARG A 263 -0.15 26.34 -17.45
N PRO A 264 0.95 26.83 -18.05
CA PRO A 264 1.39 26.35 -19.35
C PRO A 264 1.66 24.84 -19.28
N LEU A 265 1.15 24.11 -20.26
CA LEU A 265 1.27 22.66 -20.34
C LEU A 265 2.27 22.24 -21.43
N MET A 266 2.68 20.98 -21.38
CA MET A 266 3.56 20.36 -22.35
C MET A 266 3.12 18.90 -22.54
N LEU A 267 2.95 18.49 -23.79
CA LEU A 267 2.73 17.10 -24.16
C LEU A 267 4.09 16.39 -24.26
N VAL A 268 4.20 15.23 -23.63
CA VAL A 268 5.31 14.30 -23.77
C VAL A 268 4.77 13.01 -24.37
N GLU A 269 5.31 12.60 -25.51
CA GLU A 269 5.03 11.32 -26.15
C GLU A 269 6.25 10.42 -26.05
N ALA A 270 6.04 9.14 -25.74
CA ALA A 270 7.12 8.16 -25.66
C ALA A 270 6.71 6.82 -26.28
N LYS A 271 7.70 6.05 -26.70
CA LYS A 271 7.57 4.70 -27.24
C LYS A 271 8.04 3.69 -26.22
N ILE A 272 7.18 2.71 -25.94
CA ILE A 272 7.50 1.53 -25.15
C ILE A 272 7.18 0.29 -25.99
N LYS A 273 8.20 -0.51 -26.32
CA LYS A 273 8.08 -1.63 -27.26
C LYS A 273 7.42 -1.15 -28.57
N GLU A 274 6.25 -1.66 -28.93
CA GLU A 274 5.49 -1.24 -30.13
C GLU A 274 4.36 -0.25 -29.82
N SER A 275 4.17 0.10 -28.55
CA SER A 275 3.09 0.99 -28.09
C SER A 275 3.56 2.43 -27.94
N LYS A 276 2.67 3.38 -28.21
CA LYS A 276 2.86 4.79 -27.89
C LYS A 276 2.09 5.14 -26.63
N ILE A 277 2.70 5.95 -25.79
CA ILE A 277 2.11 6.46 -24.56
C ILE A 277 2.34 7.98 -24.50
N ALA A 278 1.43 8.67 -23.81
CA ALA A 278 1.48 10.12 -23.70
C ALA A 278 1.17 10.58 -22.28
N CYS A 279 1.72 11.72 -21.90
CA CYS A 279 1.37 12.43 -20.68
C CYS A 279 1.40 13.93 -20.93
N ILE A 280 0.44 14.66 -20.36
CA ILE A 280 0.44 16.12 -20.39
C ILE A 280 0.83 16.64 -19.00
N LEU A 281 1.93 17.36 -18.96
CA LEU A 281 2.57 17.85 -17.75
C LEU A 281 2.63 19.38 -17.74
N GLN A 282 2.87 19.97 -16.57
CA GLN A 282 3.15 21.41 -16.48
C GLN A 282 4.53 21.70 -17.08
N ASN A 283 4.64 22.70 -17.95
CA ASN A 283 5.91 23.21 -18.42
C ASN A 283 6.64 23.98 -17.30
N ALA A 284 7.45 23.28 -16.51
CA ALA A 284 8.27 23.85 -15.43
C ALA A 284 9.44 22.93 -15.05
N GLU A 285 10.52 23.54 -14.55
CA GLU A 285 11.73 22.88 -14.04
C GLU A 285 11.50 22.04 -12.77
N THR A 286 10.39 22.27 -12.08
CA THR A 286 9.97 21.49 -10.91
C THR A 286 9.25 20.20 -11.27
N VAL A 287 8.87 20.02 -12.54
CA VAL A 287 8.34 18.76 -13.07
C VAL A 287 9.51 17.92 -13.58
N ARG A 288 9.66 16.72 -13.02
CA ARG A 288 10.73 15.80 -13.40
C ARG A 288 10.19 14.41 -13.66
N LEU A 289 10.75 13.75 -14.65
CA LEU A 289 10.52 12.34 -14.96
C LEU A 289 11.71 11.52 -14.45
N MET A 290 11.50 10.26 -14.09
CA MET A 290 12.62 9.39 -13.72
C MET A 290 13.25 8.77 -14.95
N THR A 291 14.58 8.78 -15.04
CA THR A 291 15.33 8.02 -16.06
C THR A 291 15.63 6.60 -15.55
N PRO A 292 15.91 5.63 -16.44
CA PRO A 292 16.35 4.29 -16.06
C PRO A 292 17.63 4.26 -15.21
N SER A 293 18.45 5.31 -15.29
CA SER A 293 19.68 5.46 -14.48
C SER A 293 19.40 5.71 -12.99
N GLY A 294 18.16 6.03 -12.62
CA GLY A 294 17.78 6.43 -11.26
C GLY A 294 17.86 7.94 -11.01
N GLU A 295 18.26 8.72 -12.02
CA GLU A 295 18.33 10.18 -11.94
C GLU A 295 17.06 10.85 -12.48
N PRO A 296 16.53 11.89 -11.81
CA PRO A 296 15.38 12.63 -12.30
C PRO A 296 15.82 13.65 -13.37
N ILE A 297 15.17 13.62 -14.53
CA ILE A 297 15.36 14.59 -15.60
C ILE A 297 14.25 15.65 -15.57
N SER A 298 14.64 16.92 -15.67
CA SER A 298 13.71 18.05 -15.72
C SER A 298 12.96 18.08 -17.03
N LEU A 299 11.66 18.39 -16.98
CA LEU A 299 10.83 18.47 -18.18
C LEU A 299 11.36 19.51 -19.19
N ILE A 300 11.97 20.59 -18.72
CA ILE A 300 12.55 21.63 -19.60
C ILE A 300 13.89 21.22 -20.22
N ASP A 301 14.54 20.18 -19.68
CA ASP A 301 15.82 19.67 -20.17
C ASP A 301 15.64 18.38 -21.00
N LEU A 302 14.45 17.76 -20.93
CA LEU A 302 14.08 16.55 -21.67
C LEU A 302 14.08 16.80 -23.17
N LYS A 303 14.53 15.80 -23.95
CA LYS A 303 14.64 15.86 -25.41
C LYS A 303 14.17 14.55 -26.06
N GLU A 304 13.90 14.62 -27.35
CA GLU A 304 13.68 13.42 -28.17
C GLU A 304 14.91 12.50 -28.10
N GLY A 305 14.66 11.20 -27.95
CA GLY A 305 15.69 10.18 -27.76
C GLY A 305 16.11 9.95 -26.30
N ASP A 306 15.71 10.80 -25.35
CA ASP A 306 15.92 10.51 -23.93
C ASP A 306 15.06 9.32 -23.48
N GLU A 307 15.55 8.56 -22.49
CA GLU A 307 14.79 7.45 -21.90
C GLU A 307 14.20 7.82 -20.54
N VAL A 308 12.94 7.45 -20.34
CA VAL A 308 12.21 7.65 -19.07
C VAL A 308 11.57 6.34 -18.59
N LEU A 309 11.44 6.20 -17.27
CA LEU A 309 10.78 5.06 -16.64
C LEU A 309 9.26 5.20 -16.72
N VAL A 310 8.64 4.13 -17.19
CA VAL A 310 7.20 4.03 -17.35
C VAL A 310 6.69 2.68 -16.84
N LEU A 311 5.40 2.62 -16.53
CA LEU A 311 4.65 1.38 -16.35
C LEU A 311 3.74 1.22 -17.56
N SER A 312 3.86 0.12 -18.29
CA SER A 312 2.84 -0.32 -19.24
C SER A 312 1.97 -1.37 -18.56
N GLU A 313 0.65 -1.14 -18.56
CA GLU A 313 -0.31 -2.17 -18.19
C GLU A 313 -0.98 -2.65 -19.48
N GLU A 314 -1.17 -3.97 -19.63
CA GLU A 314 -1.87 -4.52 -20.80
C GLU A 314 -3.28 -3.93 -20.87
N MET A 315 -3.70 -3.50 -22.08
CA MET A 315 -5.01 -2.93 -22.36
C MET A 315 -6.13 -3.99 -22.29
N GLU A 316 -6.30 -4.64 -21.15
CA GLU A 316 -7.59 -5.23 -20.81
C GLU A 316 -8.46 -4.10 -20.27
N GLY A 317 -9.32 -3.54 -21.14
CA GLY A 317 -10.12 -2.33 -20.89
C GLY A 317 -10.69 -2.23 -19.48
N ARG A 318 -10.13 -1.33 -18.67
CA ARG A 318 -10.60 -1.08 -17.31
C ARG A 318 -11.64 0.03 -17.32
N HIS A 319 -12.91 -0.34 -17.41
CA HIS A 319 -14.02 0.53 -17.03
C HIS A 319 -14.47 0.23 -15.60
N LEU A 320 -14.42 1.25 -14.73
CA LEU A 320 -15.11 1.29 -13.42
C LEU A 320 -14.88 0.06 -12.51
N GLY A 321 -13.64 -0.44 -12.44
CA GLY A 321 -13.26 -1.45 -11.45
C GLY A 321 -13.82 -2.86 -11.68
N HIS A 322 -14.30 -3.17 -12.89
CA HIS A 322 -14.68 -4.53 -13.28
C HIS A 322 -14.00 -4.91 -14.61
N LEU A 323 -13.54 -6.18 -14.70
CA LEU A 323 -13.02 -6.80 -15.92
C LEU A 323 -14.13 -6.87 -16.97
N VAL A 324 -14.12 -5.97 -17.94
CA VAL A 324 -14.94 -6.06 -19.15
C VAL A 324 -13.98 -6.03 -20.33
N GLN A 325 -14.03 -7.04 -21.19
CA GLN A 325 -13.28 -7.07 -22.45
C GLN A 325 -13.90 -6.05 -23.43
N GLU A 326 -13.64 -4.76 -23.21
CA GLU A 326 -13.87 -3.72 -24.22
C GLU A 326 -12.51 -3.15 -24.66
N ARG A 327 -12.27 -3.18 -25.97
CA ARG A 327 -11.10 -2.54 -26.58
C ARG A 327 -11.41 -1.05 -26.71
N ILE A 328 -10.90 -0.26 -25.76
CA ILE A 328 -11.00 1.20 -25.78
C ILE A 328 -9.76 1.74 -26.48
N GLU A 329 -9.94 2.49 -27.57
CA GLU A 329 -8.84 3.25 -28.20
C GLU A 329 -8.84 4.67 -27.60
N GLU A 330 -7.79 5.00 -26.85
CA GLU A 330 -7.56 6.33 -26.25
C GLU A 330 -6.41 7.02 -27.01
N GLY A 331 -6.64 8.23 -27.54
CA GLY A 331 -5.67 9.00 -28.33
C GLY A 331 -6.09 10.45 -28.53
#